data_AF-Q8MS96-F1
#
_entry.id   AF-Q8MS96-F1
#
_cell.length_a   1.000
_cell.length_b   1.000
_cell.length_c   1.000
_cell.angle_alpha   90.00
_cell.angle_beta   90.00
_cell.angle_gamma   90.00
#
_symmetry.space_group_name_H-M   'P 1'
#
loop_
_entity.id
_entity.type
_entity.pdbx_description
1 polymer ?
#
loop_
_entity_poly.entity_id
_entity_poly.type
_entity_poly.pdbx_seq_one_letter_code
_entity_poly.pdbx_strand_id
1 'polypeptide(L)'
;MITSCYVRDVTKHRELLQQDAISFIEDRLPKEKVKDFVKDESEVHKPSVLIMGLDSTSRINLRRAMPSVYKFVRQPGWFEMQGYNKVGDNTFPNLLAALTGDSEKGVGDYCDVTKPGCLDSLNFIWKRFKKANYTTAFAEDCSSISTFNYLKPGFVKQPTDYYLRPLLFAIEKQFKVTNDFGFAYCVGRHLSFSYVWDFGQQFIDRFLGRSPMFGFLWSNSFTHDYYEGATALDNLLWKYLKSFEESNLFQKSIVILMSDHGHRYNTLRRASTGYFEERMPMMFIYLPPWFRRKYPHLASNLGKNQNRLSSNYDVYMTLQHLLQLDSKSVDEFPDNLRARQCKSCQSLFFELPFNRTCQMAGIEEKWCCCQPTETITNSPHVSTIAEAIVQRMNEHLISHNLSDLCHNFTLDYVEKADRKTILSNGLRPADKNEQVYIIVFETVPKNPIFEATVRWNSRTQRLLHFDVEELSRLTSYKNDANCINRKNAKKYCICKDSLSRPS
;
A
#
# COMPACT_ATOMS: atom_id res chain seq x y z
N MET A 1 -23.89 10.71 -8.75
CA MET A 1 -24.92 11.56 -9.38
C MET A 1 -24.37 12.95 -9.55
N ILE A 2 -24.57 13.60 -10.70
CA ILE A 2 -24.21 15.00 -10.94
C ILE A 2 -25.49 15.83 -10.88
N THR A 3 -25.49 16.86 -10.04
CA THR A 3 -26.60 17.79 -9.87
C THR A 3 -26.22 19.15 -10.44
N SER A 4 -27.20 19.92 -10.88
CA SER A 4 -26.98 21.25 -11.46
C SER A 4 -28.06 22.20 -10.98
N CYS A 5 -27.64 23.35 -10.46
CA CYS A 5 -28.50 24.43 -9.99
C CYS A 5 -28.52 25.54 -11.03
N TYR A 6 -29.71 25.94 -11.46
CA TYR A 6 -29.92 26.98 -12.47
C TYR A 6 -30.74 28.13 -11.87
N VAL A 7 -30.35 29.36 -12.19
CA VAL A 7 -31.23 30.52 -12.00
C VAL A 7 -31.96 30.81 -13.32
N ARG A 8 -33.18 31.35 -13.20
CA ARG A 8 -33.91 31.89 -14.35
C ARG A 8 -33.87 33.40 -14.27
N ASP A 9 -33.39 34.03 -15.34
CA ASP A 9 -33.49 35.48 -15.47
C ASP A 9 -34.94 35.91 -15.78
N VAL A 10 -35.14 37.22 -15.87
CA VAL A 10 -36.44 37.84 -16.18
C VAL A 10 -36.96 37.44 -17.57
N THR A 11 -36.07 36.99 -18.47
CA THR A 11 -36.40 36.51 -19.82
C THR A 11 -36.64 34.99 -19.89
N LYS A 12 -36.65 34.30 -18.74
CA LYS A 12 -36.76 32.84 -18.57
C LYS A 12 -35.56 32.05 -19.14
N HIS A 13 -34.45 32.70 -19.44
CA HIS A 13 -33.19 32.04 -19.77
C HIS A 13 -32.64 31.30 -18.54
N ARG A 14 -32.11 30.08 -18.73
CA ARG A 14 -31.52 29.29 -17.64
C ARG A 14 -30.01 29.49 -17.63
N GLU A 15 -29.50 30.13 -16.58
CA GLU A 15 -28.08 30.25 -16.33
C GLU A 15 -27.65 29.21 -15.29
N LEU A 16 -26.60 28.45 -15.59
CA LEU A 16 -26.04 27.46 -14.67
C LEU A 16 -25.22 28.17 -13.60
N LEU A 17 -25.68 28.12 -12.35
CA LEU A 17 -24.96 28.72 -11.21
C LEU A 17 -23.94 27.77 -10.58
N GLN A 18 -24.31 26.49 -10.48
CA GLN A 18 -23.53 25.51 -9.74
C GLN A 18 -23.75 24.12 -10.29
N GLN A 19 -22.68 23.34 -10.33
CA GLN A 19 -22.74 21.89 -10.44
C GLN A 19 -22.13 21.27 -9.19
N ASP A 20 -22.64 20.10 -8.82
CA ASP A 20 -22.10 19.29 -7.75
C ASP A 20 -22.18 17.81 -8.11
N ALA A 21 -21.34 17.00 -7.48
CA ALA A 21 -21.44 15.55 -7.59
C ALA A 21 -21.39 14.92 -6.21
N ILE A 22 -22.25 13.93 -6.02
CA ILE A 22 -22.31 13.13 -4.81
C ILE A 22 -22.34 11.65 -5.20
N SER A 23 -21.62 10.83 -4.44
CA SER A 23 -21.87 9.39 -4.46
C SER A 23 -23.28 9.12 -3.97
N PHE A 24 -23.92 8.08 -4.51
CA PHE A 24 -25.21 7.63 -4.03
C PHE A 24 -25.18 6.11 -3.94
N ILE A 25 -25.25 5.60 -2.71
CA ILE A 25 -25.29 4.16 -2.44
C ILE A 25 -26.75 3.73 -2.33
N GLU A 26 -27.24 3.18 -3.43
CA GLU A 26 -28.56 2.56 -3.49
C GLU A 26 -28.58 1.25 -2.72
N ASP A 27 -29.59 1.04 -1.89
CA ASP A 27 -29.80 -0.26 -1.27
C ASP A 27 -30.54 -1.19 -2.21
N ARG A 28 -29.81 -2.21 -2.64
CA ARG A 28 -30.32 -3.27 -3.51
C ARG A 28 -30.53 -4.58 -2.74
N LEU A 29 -30.48 -4.57 -1.40
CA LEU A 29 -30.68 -5.76 -0.60
C LEU A 29 -32.18 -6.12 -0.51
N PRO A 30 -32.58 -7.34 -0.90
CA PRO A 30 -33.93 -7.83 -0.65
C PRO A 30 -34.27 -7.83 0.84
N LYS A 31 -35.53 -7.51 1.19
CA LYS A 31 -35.99 -7.46 2.59
C LYS A 31 -35.80 -8.81 3.30
N GLU A 32 -35.98 -9.90 2.56
CA GLU A 32 -35.79 -11.27 3.03
C GLU A 32 -34.34 -11.49 3.45
N LYS A 33 -33.36 -11.09 2.61
CA LYS A 33 -31.93 -11.21 2.96
C LYS A 33 -31.55 -10.42 4.21
N VAL A 34 -32.15 -9.23 4.39
CA VAL A 34 -31.93 -8.44 5.61
C VAL A 34 -32.50 -9.15 6.84
N LYS A 35 -33.71 -9.70 6.75
CA LYS A 35 -34.32 -10.48 7.85
C LYS A 35 -33.49 -11.72 8.19
N ASP A 36 -33.06 -12.46 7.18
CA ASP A 36 -32.22 -13.65 7.34
C ASP A 36 -30.89 -13.31 8.01
N PHE A 37 -30.26 -12.20 7.61
CA PHE A 37 -29.04 -11.72 8.26
C PHE A 37 -29.28 -11.34 9.72
N VAL A 38 -30.31 -10.55 10.04
CA VAL A 38 -30.58 -10.14 11.43
C VAL A 38 -30.82 -11.36 12.32
N LYS A 39 -31.42 -12.43 11.76
CA LYS A 39 -31.56 -13.72 12.44
C LYS A 39 -30.21 -14.43 12.60
N ASP A 40 -29.43 -14.59 11.54
CA ASP A 40 -28.11 -15.25 11.56
C ASP A 40 -27.09 -14.49 12.46
N GLU A 41 -27.16 -13.16 12.50
CA GLU A 41 -26.32 -12.31 13.35
C GLU A 41 -26.54 -12.66 14.83
N SER A 42 -27.77 -13.01 15.23
CA SER A 42 -28.07 -13.44 16.59
C SER A 42 -27.44 -14.81 16.96
N GLU A 43 -27.11 -15.64 15.97
CA GLU A 43 -26.58 -17.00 16.17
C GLU A 43 -25.04 -17.05 15.98
N VAL A 44 -24.51 -16.57 14.85
CA VAL A 44 -23.11 -16.77 14.46
C VAL A 44 -22.22 -15.54 14.70
N HIS A 45 -22.80 -14.33 14.76
CA HIS A 45 -22.11 -13.03 14.92
C HIS A 45 -20.87 -12.88 14.02
N LYS A 46 -21.08 -12.53 12.74
CA LYS A 46 -20.01 -12.27 11.76
C LYS A 46 -19.55 -10.80 11.85
N PRO A 47 -18.25 -10.51 12.06
CA PRO A 47 -17.79 -9.13 12.10
C PRO A 47 -17.87 -8.50 10.70
N SER A 48 -18.37 -7.27 10.63
CA SER A 48 -18.11 -6.41 9.47
C SER A 48 -16.63 -6.00 9.47
N VAL A 49 -16.07 -5.79 8.29
CA VAL A 49 -14.66 -5.48 8.07
C VAL A 49 -14.54 -4.24 7.21
N LEU A 50 -13.84 -3.22 7.70
CA LEU A 50 -13.54 -2.02 6.93
C LEU A 50 -12.04 -1.76 6.91
N ILE A 51 -11.45 -1.75 5.72
CA ILE A 51 -10.08 -1.32 5.50
C ILE A 51 -10.14 0.13 5.01
N MET A 52 -9.48 1.00 5.76
CA MET A 52 -9.32 2.41 5.50
C MET A 52 -7.82 2.66 5.29
N GLY A 53 -7.43 3.33 4.21
CA GLY A 53 -6.02 3.59 4.01
C GLY A 53 -5.68 4.88 3.30
N LEU A 54 -4.45 5.31 3.58
CA LEU A 54 -3.79 6.46 2.99
C LEU A 54 -2.51 5.96 2.33
N ASP A 55 -2.28 6.36 1.09
CA ASP A 55 -1.03 6.07 0.39
C ASP A 55 0.16 6.75 1.12
N SER A 56 1.35 6.13 1.07
CA SER A 56 2.63 6.78 1.39
C SER A 56 2.78 7.34 2.82
N THR A 57 2.04 6.82 3.79
CA THR A 57 2.06 7.33 5.17
C THR A 57 2.76 6.37 6.12
N SER A 58 3.98 6.74 6.52
CA SER A 58 4.72 5.97 7.51
C SER A 58 4.12 6.07 8.92
N ARG A 59 4.49 5.11 9.77
CA ARG A 59 4.17 5.14 11.21
C ARG A 59 4.68 6.42 11.90
N ILE A 60 5.84 6.93 11.49
CA ILE A 60 6.46 8.12 12.08
C ILE A 60 5.78 9.38 11.54
N ASN A 61 5.47 9.42 10.24
CA ASN A 61 4.83 10.55 9.61
C ASN A 61 3.41 10.77 10.15
N LEU A 62 2.64 9.71 10.42
CA LEU A 62 1.34 9.83 11.09
C LEU A 62 1.46 10.60 12.42
N ARG A 63 2.46 10.29 13.25
CA ARG A 63 2.67 10.95 14.54
C ARG A 63 3.04 12.42 14.40
N ARG A 64 3.85 12.73 13.40
CA ARG A 64 4.36 14.09 13.13
C ARG A 64 3.29 14.97 12.48
N ALA A 65 2.56 14.43 11.51
CA ALA A 65 1.69 15.21 10.63
C ALA A 65 0.19 15.13 10.99
N MET A 66 -0.25 14.07 11.67
CA MET A 66 -1.66 13.87 12.01
C MET A 66 -1.87 13.52 13.50
N PRO A 67 -1.57 14.45 14.42
CA PRO A 67 -1.66 14.21 15.86
C PRO A 67 -3.10 13.92 16.33
N SER A 68 -4.13 14.49 15.70
CA SER A 68 -5.53 14.27 16.07
C SER A 68 -5.99 12.86 15.68
N VAL A 69 -5.64 12.42 14.47
CA VAL A 69 -5.86 11.03 14.02
C VAL A 69 -5.08 10.05 14.89
N TYR A 70 -3.80 10.32 15.16
CA TYR A 70 -2.97 9.48 16.00
C TYR A 70 -3.55 9.33 17.42
N LYS A 71 -4.08 10.42 17.99
CA LYS A 71 -4.77 10.37 19.29
C LYS A 71 -6.03 9.50 19.24
N PHE A 72 -6.80 9.55 18.15
CA PHE A 72 -8.00 8.73 17.97
C PHE A 72 -7.66 7.23 17.95
N VAL A 73 -6.66 6.81 17.16
CA VAL A 73 -6.28 5.40 17.03
C VAL A 73 -5.45 4.85 18.20
N ARG A 74 -5.26 5.63 19.26
CA ARG A 74 -4.69 5.18 20.53
C ARG A 74 -5.72 4.86 21.60
N GLN A 75 -7.00 5.03 21.29
CA GLN A 75 -8.09 4.72 22.21
C GLN A 75 -8.24 3.20 22.43
N PRO A 76 -8.84 2.78 23.55
CA PRO A 76 -9.00 1.36 23.87
C PRO A 76 -9.70 0.56 22.76
N GLY A 77 -9.07 -0.54 22.32
CA GLY A 77 -9.58 -1.41 21.26
C GLY A 77 -8.80 -1.32 19.96
N TRP A 78 -8.00 -0.26 19.78
CA TRP A 78 -6.99 -0.19 18.75
C TRP A 78 -5.70 -0.90 19.16
N PHE A 79 -5.11 -1.61 18.20
CA PHE A 79 -3.83 -2.31 18.30
C PHE A 79 -2.92 -1.75 17.22
N GLU A 80 -1.79 -1.15 17.62
CA GLU A 80 -0.80 -0.66 16.67
C GLU A 80 0.17 -1.79 16.31
N MET A 81 0.21 -2.16 15.02
CA MET A 81 1.13 -3.18 14.53
C MET A 81 2.50 -2.54 14.24
N GLN A 82 3.27 -2.27 15.29
CA GLN A 82 4.55 -1.56 15.22
C GLN A 82 5.61 -2.30 14.40
N GLY A 83 5.52 -3.64 14.33
CA GLY A 83 6.38 -4.47 13.50
C GLY A 83 5.86 -4.72 12.08
N TYR A 84 4.81 -4.02 11.63
CA TYR A 84 4.29 -4.14 10.27
C TYR A 84 5.27 -3.54 9.27
N ASN A 85 5.62 -4.31 8.25
CA ASN A 85 6.62 -3.95 7.25
C ASN A 85 6.11 -4.28 5.85
N LYS A 86 6.39 -3.40 4.90
CA LYS A 86 6.01 -3.59 3.50
C LYS A 86 6.75 -4.77 2.85
N VAL A 87 6.20 -5.30 1.77
CA VAL A 87 6.80 -6.40 0.98
C VAL A 87 7.22 -5.99 -0.42
N GLY A 88 6.86 -4.79 -0.87
CA GLY A 88 7.19 -4.29 -2.20
C GLY A 88 7.47 -2.79 -2.24
N ASP A 89 7.83 -2.31 -3.43
CA ASP A 89 8.29 -0.93 -3.64
C ASP A 89 7.19 0.11 -3.38
N ASN A 90 6.06 -0.04 -4.07
CA ASN A 90 4.96 0.93 -4.13
C ASN A 90 3.60 0.31 -3.79
N THR A 91 2.52 1.07 -3.99
CA THR A 91 1.14 0.70 -3.71
C THR A 91 0.72 -0.64 -4.27
N PHE A 92 0.96 -0.87 -5.56
CA PHE A 92 0.48 -2.07 -6.24
C PHE A 92 0.96 -3.40 -5.62
N PRO A 93 2.27 -3.70 -5.47
CA PRO A 93 2.73 -4.98 -4.92
C PRO A 93 2.32 -5.15 -3.45
N ASN A 94 2.29 -4.07 -2.66
CA ASN A 94 1.91 -4.12 -1.25
C ASN A 94 0.42 -4.42 -1.07
N LEU A 95 -0.46 -3.73 -1.81
CA LEU A 95 -1.90 -3.99 -1.77
C LEU A 95 -2.28 -5.30 -2.45
N LEU A 96 -1.57 -5.70 -3.52
CA LEU A 96 -1.76 -7.01 -4.15
C LEU A 96 -1.49 -8.14 -3.14
N ALA A 97 -0.38 -8.07 -2.40
CA ALA A 97 -0.08 -9.04 -1.34
C ALA A 97 -1.14 -9.05 -0.24
N ALA A 98 -1.57 -7.88 0.24
CA ALA A 98 -2.58 -7.78 1.30
C ALA A 98 -3.98 -8.25 0.88
N LEU A 99 -4.33 -8.10 -0.40
CA LEU A 99 -5.69 -8.36 -0.89
C LEU A 99 -5.81 -9.68 -1.64
N THR A 100 -4.72 -10.30 -2.10
CA THR A 100 -4.75 -11.56 -2.85
C THR A 100 -3.90 -12.67 -2.26
N GLY A 101 -2.93 -12.34 -1.40
CA GLY A 101 -1.92 -13.28 -0.91
C GLY A 101 -0.87 -13.66 -1.96
N ASP A 102 -0.81 -12.95 -3.09
CA ASP A 102 0.12 -13.15 -4.21
C ASP A 102 1.05 -11.93 -4.38
N SER A 103 2.16 -12.11 -5.09
CA SER A 103 3.16 -11.08 -5.37
C SER A 103 3.06 -10.63 -6.82
N GLU A 104 3.61 -9.45 -7.16
CA GLU A 104 3.62 -8.98 -8.55
C GLU A 104 4.34 -9.97 -9.47
N LYS A 105 5.46 -10.54 -9.01
CA LYS A 105 6.20 -11.60 -9.70
C LYS A 105 5.37 -12.89 -9.83
N GLY A 106 4.73 -13.32 -8.75
CA GLY A 106 3.91 -14.52 -8.70
C GLY A 106 2.71 -14.46 -9.63
N VAL A 107 2.04 -13.32 -9.72
CA VAL A 107 0.97 -13.08 -10.69
C VAL A 107 1.52 -13.14 -12.13
N GLY A 108 2.70 -12.57 -12.36
CA GLY A 108 3.37 -12.57 -13.66
C GLY A 108 3.60 -13.97 -14.25
N ASP A 109 3.69 -15.01 -13.42
CA ASP A 109 3.88 -16.40 -13.87
C ASP A 109 2.65 -16.98 -14.60
N TYR A 110 1.46 -16.43 -14.38
CA TYR A 110 0.21 -16.97 -14.96
C TYR A 110 -0.69 -15.90 -15.56
N CYS A 111 -0.36 -14.61 -15.41
CA CYS A 111 -1.21 -13.51 -15.89
C CYS A 111 -0.44 -12.20 -16.08
N ASP A 112 -0.65 -11.54 -17.22
CA ASP A 112 -0.10 -10.21 -17.47
C ASP A 112 -1.07 -9.12 -16.99
N VAL A 113 -0.71 -8.44 -15.90
CA VAL A 113 -1.51 -7.36 -15.29
C VAL A 113 -1.72 -6.14 -16.19
N THR A 114 -0.97 -6.03 -17.30
CA THR A 114 -1.16 -5.00 -18.32
C THR A 114 -2.25 -5.36 -19.33
N LYS A 115 -2.77 -6.60 -19.30
CA LYS A 115 -3.85 -7.06 -20.18
C LYS A 115 -5.21 -7.03 -19.48
N PRO A 116 -6.29 -6.63 -20.19
CA PRO A 116 -7.65 -6.66 -19.64
C PRO A 116 -8.03 -8.06 -19.16
N GLY A 117 -8.79 -8.14 -18.06
CA GLY A 117 -9.27 -9.40 -17.49
C GLY A 117 -8.29 -10.07 -16.53
N CYS A 118 -7.02 -9.64 -16.50
CA CYS A 118 -6.05 -10.24 -15.59
C CYS A 118 -6.44 -10.01 -14.12
N LEU A 119 -6.69 -8.77 -13.73
CA LEU A 119 -7.12 -8.42 -12.37
C LEU A 119 -8.46 -9.09 -12.00
N ASP A 120 -9.38 -9.21 -12.96
CA ASP A 120 -10.64 -9.93 -12.79
C ASP A 120 -10.46 -11.42 -12.47
N SER A 121 -9.33 -12.04 -12.85
CA SER A 121 -9.04 -13.45 -12.56
C SER A 121 -8.45 -13.69 -11.17
N LEU A 122 -7.88 -12.65 -10.54
CA LEU A 122 -7.16 -12.79 -9.27
C LEU A 122 -8.10 -13.08 -8.10
N ASN A 123 -7.62 -13.83 -7.12
CA ASN A 123 -8.39 -14.23 -5.93
C ASN A 123 -8.41 -13.15 -4.84
N PHE A 124 -8.90 -11.97 -5.21
CA PHE A 124 -9.09 -10.87 -4.27
C PHE A 124 -9.98 -11.27 -3.09
N ILE A 125 -9.60 -10.82 -1.90
CA ILE A 125 -10.23 -11.16 -0.64
C ILE A 125 -11.70 -10.73 -0.59
N TRP A 126 -12.07 -9.61 -1.23
CA TRP A 126 -13.47 -9.18 -1.36
C TRP A 126 -14.34 -10.20 -2.08
N LYS A 127 -13.80 -11.00 -3.03
CA LYS A 127 -14.57 -12.07 -3.68
C LYS A 127 -14.93 -13.18 -2.69
N ARG A 128 -14.05 -13.44 -1.71
CA ARG A 128 -14.28 -14.43 -0.66
C ARG A 128 -15.31 -13.93 0.35
N PHE A 129 -15.19 -12.67 0.78
CA PHE A 129 -16.22 -12.01 1.58
C PHE A 129 -17.57 -12.00 0.85
N LYS A 130 -17.58 -11.70 -0.45
CA LYS A 130 -18.80 -11.76 -1.27
C LYS A 130 -19.42 -13.15 -1.28
N LYS A 131 -18.61 -14.20 -1.46
CA LYS A 131 -19.05 -15.60 -1.40
C LYS A 131 -19.59 -15.98 -0.01
N ALA A 132 -19.08 -15.35 1.04
CA ALA A 132 -19.59 -15.47 2.41
C ALA A 132 -20.82 -14.55 2.70
N ASN A 133 -21.48 -14.05 1.66
CA ASN A 133 -22.67 -13.19 1.71
C ASN A 133 -22.46 -11.80 2.33
N TYR A 134 -21.23 -11.28 2.31
CA TYR A 134 -20.99 -9.89 2.67
C TYR A 134 -21.41 -8.93 1.55
N THR A 135 -21.90 -7.76 1.93
CA THR A 135 -22.04 -6.61 1.05
C THR A 135 -20.66 -5.97 0.88
N THR A 136 -20.20 -5.82 -0.35
CA THR A 136 -18.81 -5.43 -0.64
C THR A 136 -18.70 -4.04 -1.26
N ALA A 137 -17.70 -3.27 -0.83
CA ALA A 137 -17.44 -1.92 -1.36
C ALA A 137 -15.96 -1.70 -1.66
N PHE A 138 -15.68 -0.96 -2.73
CA PHE A 138 -14.34 -0.55 -3.12
C PHE A 138 -14.34 0.91 -3.59
N ALA A 139 -13.50 1.74 -2.98
CA ALA A 139 -13.35 3.15 -3.33
C ALA A 139 -11.89 3.57 -3.28
N GLU A 140 -11.46 4.21 -4.37
CA GLU A 140 -10.20 4.94 -4.46
C GLU A 140 -10.49 6.35 -4.97
N ASP A 141 -9.68 7.31 -4.54
CA ASP A 141 -9.65 8.63 -5.16
C ASP A 141 -8.50 8.77 -6.17
N CYS A 142 -8.43 9.92 -6.84
CA CYS A 142 -7.48 10.26 -7.89
C CYS A 142 -7.41 9.22 -9.03
N SER A 143 -8.30 9.36 -10.02
CA SER A 143 -8.55 8.32 -11.03
C SER A 143 -7.33 7.94 -11.88
N SER A 144 -6.37 8.86 -12.02
CA SER A 144 -5.14 8.73 -12.81
C SER A 144 -4.08 7.86 -12.15
N ILE A 145 -4.07 7.75 -10.82
CA ILE A 145 -3.10 6.97 -10.04
C ILE A 145 -3.73 5.89 -9.17
N SER A 146 -5.04 5.63 -9.29
CA SER A 146 -5.69 4.53 -8.57
C SER A 146 -4.92 3.22 -8.74
N THR A 147 -4.73 2.48 -7.65
CA THR A 147 -3.79 1.36 -7.51
C THR A 147 -3.87 0.36 -8.66
N PHE A 148 -5.09 -0.02 -9.03
CA PHE A 148 -5.35 -1.08 -10.01
C PHE A 148 -5.50 -0.55 -11.45
N ASN A 149 -5.34 0.76 -11.67
CA ASN A 149 -5.51 1.42 -12.96
C ASN A 149 -4.27 2.18 -13.43
N TYR A 150 -3.34 2.52 -12.54
CA TYR A 150 -2.09 3.17 -12.94
C TYR A 150 -1.25 2.23 -13.84
N LEU A 151 -1.09 2.64 -15.11
CA LEU A 151 -0.46 1.87 -16.18
C LEU A 151 -1.10 0.48 -16.41
N LYS A 152 -2.38 0.32 -16.07
CA LYS A 152 -3.14 -0.94 -16.18
C LYS A 152 -4.55 -0.67 -16.71
N PRO A 153 -5.17 -1.64 -17.39
CA PRO A 153 -6.54 -1.50 -17.86
C PRO A 153 -7.57 -1.44 -16.70
N GLY A 154 -7.22 -1.95 -15.52
CA GLY A 154 -8.15 -2.09 -14.40
C GLY A 154 -9.03 -3.32 -14.51
N PHE A 155 -10.12 -3.29 -13.76
CA PHE A 155 -11.13 -4.34 -13.77
C PHE A 155 -12.08 -4.17 -14.96
N VAL A 156 -12.30 -5.26 -15.71
CA VAL A 156 -13.28 -5.30 -16.80
C VAL A 156 -14.70 -5.41 -16.25
N LYS A 157 -14.88 -6.19 -15.18
CA LYS A 157 -16.13 -6.33 -14.44
C LYS A 157 -16.04 -5.58 -13.13
N GLN A 158 -17.16 -5.01 -12.68
CA GLN A 158 -17.21 -4.34 -11.38
C GLN A 158 -16.74 -5.30 -10.27
N PRO A 159 -15.70 -4.97 -9.48
CA PRO A 159 -15.05 -5.93 -8.59
C PRO A 159 -15.82 -6.20 -7.28
N THR A 160 -16.69 -5.28 -6.88
CA THR A 160 -17.47 -5.28 -5.63
C THR A 160 -18.90 -4.83 -5.90
N ASP A 161 -19.81 -4.99 -4.93
CA ASP A 161 -21.22 -4.55 -5.08
C ASP A 161 -21.35 -3.04 -5.28
N TYR A 162 -20.52 -2.28 -4.57
CA TYR A 162 -20.42 -0.83 -4.70
C TYR A 162 -19.00 -0.45 -5.10
N TYR A 163 -18.85 0.30 -6.19
CA TYR A 163 -17.56 0.69 -6.74
C TYR A 163 -17.58 2.17 -7.11
N LEU A 164 -16.72 2.97 -6.48
CA LEU A 164 -16.73 4.43 -6.65
C LEU A 164 -16.19 4.90 -8.01
N ARG A 165 -15.27 4.13 -8.62
CA ARG A 165 -14.49 4.56 -9.79
C ARG A 165 -15.33 5.11 -10.96
N PRO A 166 -16.46 4.52 -11.38
CA PRO A 166 -17.23 5.06 -12.50
C PRO A 166 -17.70 6.50 -12.26
N LEU A 167 -18.11 6.82 -11.03
CA LEU A 167 -18.44 8.19 -10.65
C LEU A 167 -17.19 9.07 -10.72
N LEU A 168 -16.11 8.64 -10.07
CA LEU A 168 -14.87 9.41 -9.97
C LEU A 168 -14.31 9.79 -11.35
N PHE A 169 -14.29 8.82 -12.27
CA PHE A 169 -13.85 9.02 -13.65
C PHE A 169 -14.75 10.01 -14.41
N ALA A 170 -16.07 9.95 -14.18
CA ALA A 170 -16.99 10.89 -14.81
C ALA A 170 -16.81 12.32 -14.29
N ILE A 171 -16.66 12.50 -12.97
CA ILE A 171 -16.56 13.84 -12.36
C ILE A 171 -15.21 14.50 -12.63
N GLU A 172 -14.10 13.75 -12.64
CA GLU A 172 -12.78 14.29 -13.00
C GLU A 172 -12.71 14.73 -14.48
N LYS A 173 -13.54 14.13 -15.35
CA LYS A 173 -13.66 14.53 -16.76
C LYS A 173 -14.59 15.72 -16.97
N GLN A 174 -15.64 15.85 -16.16
CA GLN A 174 -16.68 16.86 -16.34
C GLN A 174 -16.45 18.13 -15.54
N PHE A 175 -15.85 18.03 -14.36
CA PHE A 175 -15.63 19.16 -13.47
C PHE A 175 -14.23 19.72 -13.62
N LYS A 176 -14.06 20.99 -13.19
CA LYS A 176 -12.74 21.57 -13.03
C LYS A 176 -11.98 20.78 -11.96
N VAL A 177 -10.83 20.26 -12.33
CA VAL A 177 -9.88 19.64 -11.42
C VAL A 177 -8.77 20.63 -11.11
N THR A 178 -8.53 20.91 -9.83
CA THR A 178 -7.35 21.64 -9.39
C THR A 178 -6.35 20.66 -8.82
N ASN A 179 -5.09 20.82 -9.20
CA ASN A 179 -4.01 19.98 -8.68
C ASN A 179 -3.31 20.68 -7.53
N ASP A 180 -3.02 19.91 -6.49
CA ASP A 180 -2.13 20.27 -5.39
C ASP A 180 -1.48 18.99 -4.86
N PHE A 181 -0.35 19.09 -4.18
CA PHE A 181 0.47 17.93 -3.79
C PHE A 181 0.71 16.95 -4.97
N GLY A 182 0.85 17.49 -6.18
CA GLY A 182 1.15 16.72 -7.39
C GLY A 182 -0.05 16.06 -8.09
N PHE A 183 -1.23 16.02 -7.47
CA PHE A 183 -2.38 15.24 -7.94
C PHE A 183 -3.71 15.98 -7.84
N ALA A 184 -4.79 15.34 -8.30
CA ALA A 184 -6.14 15.89 -8.20
C ALA A 184 -6.48 16.18 -6.73
N TYR A 185 -6.63 17.47 -6.41
CA TYR A 185 -6.88 17.95 -5.04
C TYR A 185 -8.34 18.33 -4.85
N CYS A 186 -8.88 19.21 -5.70
CA CYS A 186 -10.32 19.45 -5.79
C CYS A 186 -10.85 18.90 -7.11
N VAL A 187 -12.02 18.25 -7.05
CA VAL A 187 -12.79 17.86 -8.22
C VAL A 187 -14.16 18.54 -8.11
N GLY A 188 -14.36 19.58 -8.92
CA GLY A 188 -15.49 20.48 -8.75
C GLY A 188 -15.38 21.25 -7.43
N ARG A 189 -16.31 21.02 -6.51
CA ARG A 189 -16.42 21.76 -5.24
C ARG A 189 -15.95 20.97 -4.02
N HIS A 190 -15.55 19.72 -4.20
CA HIS A 190 -15.12 18.84 -3.12
C HIS A 190 -13.66 18.47 -3.27
N LEU A 191 -13.03 18.14 -2.14
CA LEU A 191 -11.73 17.52 -2.14
C LEU A 191 -11.83 16.12 -2.75
N SER A 192 -10.84 15.70 -3.54
CA SER A 192 -10.72 14.35 -4.09
C SER A 192 -10.86 13.31 -2.97
N PHE A 193 -10.19 13.57 -1.84
CA PHE A 193 -10.28 12.79 -0.61
C PHE A 193 -11.73 12.55 -0.17
N SER A 194 -12.54 13.61 -0.07
CA SER A 194 -13.91 13.55 0.45
C SER A 194 -14.81 12.58 -0.31
N TYR A 195 -14.63 12.42 -1.62
CA TYR A 195 -15.44 11.46 -2.39
C TYR A 195 -15.32 10.02 -1.90
N VAL A 196 -14.16 9.59 -1.41
CA VAL A 196 -13.97 8.24 -0.86
C VAL A 196 -14.61 8.10 0.51
N TRP A 197 -14.45 9.10 1.36
CA TRP A 197 -14.92 9.02 2.75
C TRP A 197 -16.42 9.29 2.87
N ASP A 198 -16.99 10.16 2.03
CA ASP A 198 -18.43 10.35 1.91
C ASP A 198 -19.11 9.10 1.35
N PHE A 199 -18.48 8.44 0.37
CA PHE A 199 -18.92 7.13 -0.11
C PHE A 199 -18.86 6.08 1.02
N GLY A 200 -17.78 6.06 1.81
CA GLY A 200 -17.64 5.22 2.98
C GLY A 200 -18.73 5.46 4.03
N GLN A 201 -19.02 6.72 4.34
CA GLN A 201 -20.08 7.12 5.27
C GLN A 201 -21.44 6.57 4.83
N GLN A 202 -21.80 6.80 3.57
CA GLN A 202 -23.05 6.27 3.01
C GLN A 202 -23.11 4.75 3.06
N PHE A 203 -21.98 4.06 2.81
CA PHE A 203 -21.93 2.61 2.82
C PHE A 203 -22.20 2.06 4.23
N ILE A 204 -21.54 2.65 5.23
CA ILE A 204 -21.70 2.32 6.64
C ILE A 204 -23.15 2.58 7.08
N ASP A 205 -23.66 3.78 6.87
CA ASP A 205 -25.00 4.17 7.29
C ASP A 205 -26.09 3.30 6.65
N ARG A 206 -25.86 2.84 5.42
CA ARG A 206 -26.86 2.05 4.69
C ARG A 206 -26.91 0.59 5.10
N PHE A 207 -25.76 -0.02 5.40
CA PHE A 207 -25.65 -1.47 5.51
C PHE A 207 -25.22 -2.00 6.86
N LEU A 208 -24.61 -1.18 7.72
CA LEU A 208 -24.15 -1.64 9.02
C LEU A 208 -25.34 -2.10 9.87
N GLY A 209 -25.29 -3.35 10.35
CA GLY A 209 -26.39 -3.97 11.10
C GLY A 209 -27.58 -4.43 10.25
N ARG A 210 -27.48 -4.35 8.91
CA ARG A 210 -28.46 -4.90 7.96
C ARG A 210 -27.90 -6.00 7.09
N SER A 211 -26.59 -6.03 6.94
CA SER A 211 -25.81 -7.10 6.31
C SER A 211 -24.37 -7.01 6.82
N PRO A 212 -23.57 -8.10 6.77
CA PRO A 212 -22.16 -8.01 7.10
C PRO A 212 -21.43 -7.28 5.95
N MET A 213 -20.54 -6.36 6.29
CA MET A 213 -19.89 -5.50 5.31
C MET A 213 -18.41 -5.85 5.12
N PHE A 214 -17.93 -5.80 3.88
CA PHE A 214 -16.50 -5.72 3.59
C PHE A 214 -16.24 -4.48 2.74
N GLY A 215 -15.54 -3.49 3.27
CA GLY A 215 -15.21 -2.27 2.54
C GLY A 215 -13.69 -2.08 2.43
N PHE A 216 -13.25 -1.62 1.26
CA PHE A 216 -11.89 -1.11 1.04
C PHE A 216 -11.99 0.35 0.56
N LEU A 217 -11.60 1.28 1.43
CA LEU A 217 -11.60 2.73 1.18
C LEU A 217 -10.14 3.21 1.21
N TRP A 218 -9.70 3.85 0.13
CA TRP A 218 -8.30 4.19 -0.03
C TRP A 218 -8.11 5.56 -0.67
N SER A 219 -7.25 6.39 -0.08
CA SER A 219 -6.92 7.71 -0.61
C SER A 219 -5.48 7.72 -1.14
N ASN A 220 -5.34 7.99 -2.44
CA ASN A 220 -4.08 8.11 -3.17
C ASN A 220 -3.61 9.57 -3.28
N SER A 221 -4.49 10.56 -3.10
CA SER A 221 -4.18 11.96 -3.41
C SER A 221 -3.11 12.62 -2.51
N PHE A 222 -3.53 13.26 -1.41
CA PHE A 222 -2.75 14.24 -0.64
C PHE A 222 -1.34 13.79 -0.23
N THR A 223 -1.15 12.49 0.04
CA THR A 223 0.05 11.96 0.72
C THR A 223 1.04 11.27 -0.20
N HIS A 224 0.71 11.03 -1.48
CA HIS A 224 1.52 10.17 -2.37
C HIS A 224 2.91 10.76 -2.67
N ASP A 225 3.00 11.99 -3.18
CA ASP A 225 4.28 12.63 -3.54
C ASP A 225 4.79 13.61 -2.48
N TYR A 226 3.98 13.94 -1.47
CA TYR A 226 4.30 14.96 -0.46
C TYR A 226 3.87 14.49 0.92
N TYR A 227 4.85 14.23 1.79
CA TYR A 227 4.56 13.72 3.14
C TYR A 227 3.88 14.76 4.03
N GLU A 228 4.02 16.05 3.71
CA GLU A 228 3.36 17.18 4.37
C GLU A 228 1.87 17.26 4.08
N GLY A 229 1.40 16.70 2.97
CA GLY A 229 -0.03 16.68 2.63
C GLY A 229 -0.89 15.96 3.69
N ALA A 230 -0.27 15.08 4.49
CA ALA A 230 -0.89 14.48 5.66
C ALA A 230 -1.36 15.53 6.69
N THR A 231 -0.68 16.67 6.82
CA THR A 231 -1.07 17.74 7.75
C THR A 231 -2.42 18.36 7.40
N ALA A 232 -2.72 18.48 6.10
CA ALA A 232 -4.01 18.97 5.63
C ALA A 232 -5.16 18.00 5.91
N LEU A 233 -4.84 16.72 6.13
CA LEU A 233 -5.83 15.66 6.41
C LEU A 233 -6.10 15.42 7.89
N ASP A 234 -5.28 15.90 8.82
CA ASP A 234 -5.40 15.54 10.25
C ASP A 234 -6.82 15.78 10.79
N ASN A 235 -7.30 17.02 10.71
CA ASN A 235 -8.63 17.37 11.19
C ASN A 235 -9.74 16.75 10.34
N LEU A 236 -9.53 16.63 9.02
CA LEU A 236 -10.55 16.12 8.10
C LEU A 236 -10.80 14.62 8.32
N LEU A 237 -9.74 13.81 8.32
CA LEU A 237 -9.84 12.37 8.59
C LEU A 237 -10.32 12.11 10.02
N TRP A 238 -9.87 12.90 11.01
CA TRP A 238 -10.39 12.81 12.38
C TRP A 238 -11.91 13.02 12.43
N LYS A 239 -12.46 13.99 11.69
CA LYS A 239 -13.91 14.20 11.60
C LYS A 239 -14.65 13.01 10.98
N TYR A 240 -14.11 12.41 9.93
CA TYR A 240 -14.69 11.18 9.35
C TYR A 240 -14.65 10.01 10.34
N LEU A 241 -13.53 9.79 11.03
CA LEU A 241 -13.41 8.76 12.06
C LEU A 241 -14.42 8.96 13.19
N LYS A 242 -14.68 10.22 13.57
CA LYS A 242 -15.72 10.56 14.54
C LYS A 242 -17.13 10.30 14.03
N SER A 243 -17.42 10.66 12.78
CA SER A 243 -18.72 10.38 12.17
C SER A 243 -18.96 8.86 12.04
N PHE A 244 -17.94 8.07 11.70
CA PHE A 244 -18.04 6.61 11.70
C PHE A 244 -18.27 6.02 13.09
N GLU A 245 -17.69 6.62 14.13
CA GLU A 245 -17.95 6.27 15.53
C GLU A 245 -19.42 6.52 15.90
N GLU A 246 -19.97 7.68 15.51
CA GLU A 246 -21.38 8.05 15.71
C GLU A 246 -22.33 7.09 14.95
N SER A 247 -21.92 6.62 13.77
CA SER A 247 -22.62 5.57 13.01
C SER A 247 -22.45 4.16 13.59
N ASN A 248 -21.86 4.02 14.79
CA ASN A 248 -21.62 2.74 15.49
C ASN A 248 -20.67 1.77 14.78
N LEU A 249 -19.83 2.23 13.84
CA LEU A 249 -18.89 1.36 13.11
C LEU A 249 -18.06 0.50 14.06
N PHE A 250 -17.45 1.15 15.08
CA PHE A 250 -16.57 0.51 16.06
C PHE A 250 -17.32 -0.37 17.08
N GLN A 251 -18.64 -0.34 17.14
CA GLN A 251 -19.38 -1.29 17.99
C GLN A 251 -19.56 -2.64 17.30
N LYS A 252 -19.53 -2.69 15.96
CA LYS A 252 -19.91 -3.87 15.17
C LYS A 252 -18.80 -4.41 14.26
N SER A 253 -17.79 -3.59 13.95
CA SER A 253 -16.84 -3.88 12.89
C SER A 253 -15.41 -4.00 13.40
N ILE A 254 -14.65 -4.89 12.76
CA ILE A 254 -13.19 -4.85 12.78
C ILE A 254 -12.76 -3.81 11.75
N VAL A 255 -11.92 -2.86 12.18
CA VAL A 255 -11.48 -1.75 11.32
C VAL A 255 -9.98 -1.78 11.21
N ILE A 256 -9.45 -1.70 9.99
CA ILE A 256 -8.02 -1.61 9.71
C ILE A 256 -7.75 -0.23 9.16
N LEU A 257 -7.00 0.61 9.89
CA LEU A 257 -6.46 1.86 9.36
C LEU A 257 -4.99 1.65 9.02
N MET A 258 -4.63 1.74 7.74
CA MET A 258 -3.28 1.36 7.31
C MET A 258 -2.74 2.21 6.15
N SER A 259 -1.45 2.04 5.90
CA SER A 259 -0.79 2.47 4.67
C SER A 259 -0.04 1.28 4.06
N ASP A 260 0.29 1.41 2.79
CA ASP A 260 0.94 0.43 1.94
C ASP A 260 2.47 0.54 1.99
N HIS A 261 2.98 1.77 2.06
CA HIS A 261 4.38 2.14 2.28
C HIS A 261 4.48 3.54 2.89
N GLY A 262 5.68 3.99 3.25
CA GLY A 262 5.91 5.41 3.52
C GLY A 262 6.57 6.14 2.36
N HIS A 263 7.10 7.34 2.61
CA HIS A 263 7.60 8.19 1.54
C HIS A 263 8.86 7.63 0.87
N ARG A 264 8.85 7.55 -0.47
CA ARG A 264 9.84 6.80 -1.25
C ARG A 264 11.01 7.61 -1.79
N TYR A 265 10.92 8.93 -1.79
CA TYR A 265 11.89 9.80 -2.47
C TYR A 265 12.24 11.04 -1.65
N ASN A 266 13.22 11.83 -2.11
CA ASN A 266 13.50 13.19 -1.66
C ASN A 266 13.72 13.32 -0.13
N THR A 267 13.29 14.44 0.45
CA THR A 267 13.65 14.92 1.79
C THR A 267 13.47 13.87 2.87
N LEU A 268 12.27 13.28 2.99
CA LEU A 268 12.01 12.32 4.05
C LEU A 268 12.77 11.01 3.84
N ARG A 269 12.95 10.59 2.57
CA ARG A 269 13.68 9.36 2.26
C ARG A 269 15.19 9.46 2.46
N ARG A 270 15.76 10.65 2.27
CA ARG A 270 17.19 10.95 2.46
C ARG A 270 17.55 11.24 3.93
N ALA A 271 16.56 11.45 4.80
CA ALA A 271 16.80 11.57 6.23
C ALA A 271 17.40 10.29 6.82
N SER A 272 18.05 10.39 7.98
CA SER A 272 18.66 9.24 8.67
C SER A 272 17.66 8.11 9.00
N THR A 273 16.39 8.47 9.23
CA THR A 273 15.29 7.53 9.46
C THR A 273 14.58 7.10 8.17
N GLY A 274 14.99 7.62 7.01
CA GLY A 274 14.32 7.46 5.72
C GLY A 274 14.14 5.99 5.30
N TYR A 275 15.09 5.14 5.66
CA TYR A 275 15.00 3.69 5.44
C TYR A 275 13.76 3.07 6.11
N PHE A 276 13.50 3.44 7.37
CA PHE A 276 12.35 2.99 8.14
C PHE A 276 11.07 3.74 7.77
N GLU A 277 11.16 5.05 7.52
CA GLU A 277 10.03 5.86 7.03
C GLU A 277 9.40 5.20 5.80
N GLU A 278 10.21 4.76 4.83
CA GLU A 278 9.72 4.12 3.61
C GLU A 278 9.09 2.73 3.86
N ARG A 279 9.70 1.92 4.73
CA ARG A 279 9.43 0.47 4.85
C ARG A 279 8.41 0.11 5.93
N MET A 280 8.16 1.00 6.89
CA MET A 280 7.29 0.77 8.04
C MET A 280 6.06 1.70 7.99
N PRO A 281 5.07 1.39 7.13
CA PRO A 281 3.81 2.13 7.05
C PRO A 281 3.02 2.07 8.37
N MET A 282 2.10 3.02 8.55
CA MET A 282 1.14 2.93 9.65
C MET A 282 0.22 1.71 9.50
N MET A 283 -0.11 1.06 10.62
CA MET A 283 -1.04 -0.08 10.65
C MET A 283 -1.69 -0.20 12.02
N PHE A 284 -3.00 0.02 12.07
CA PHE A 284 -3.81 -0.04 13.27
C PHE A 284 -5.01 -0.95 13.01
N ILE A 285 -5.26 -1.87 13.95
CA ILE A 285 -6.41 -2.77 13.89
C ILE A 285 -7.29 -2.49 15.10
N TYR A 286 -8.57 -2.20 14.86
CA TYR A 286 -9.57 -2.06 15.90
C TYR A 286 -10.39 -3.33 16.03
N LEU A 287 -10.58 -3.82 17.26
CA LEU A 287 -11.48 -4.93 17.56
C LEU A 287 -12.70 -4.45 18.36
N PRO A 288 -13.95 -4.72 17.89
CA PRO A 288 -15.14 -4.26 18.59
C PRO A 288 -15.29 -4.97 19.94
N PRO A 289 -15.95 -4.33 20.93
CA PRO A 289 -16.06 -4.88 22.28
C PRO A 289 -16.62 -6.31 22.34
N TRP A 290 -17.63 -6.63 21.53
CA TRP A 290 -18.20 -7.98 21.49
C TRP A 290 -17.21 -9.02 20.95
N PHE A 291 -16.39 -8.66 19.95
CA PHE A 291 -15.42 -9.59 19.36
C PHE A 291 -14.32 -9.91 20.37
N ARG A 292 -13.85 -8.90 21.12
CA ARG A 292 -12.87 -9.11 22.21
C ARG A 292 -13.42 -9.98 23.34
N ARG A 293 -14.71 -9.86 23.67
CA ARG A 293 -15.37 -10.72 24.67
C ARG A 293 -15.59 -12.15 24.18
N LYS A 294 -16.00 -12.32 22.92
CA LYS A 294 -16.27 -13.64 22.31
C LYS A 294 -14.98 -14.39 21.98
N TYR A 295 -13.94 -13.69 21.52
CA TYR A 295 -12.66 -14.24 21.09
C TYR A 295 -11.47 -13.63 21.88
N PRO A 296 -11.42 -13.81 23.21
CA PRO A 296 -10.40 -13.17 24.04
C PRO A 296 -8.97 -13.65 23.70
N HIS A 297 -8.81 -14.90 23.25
CA HIS A 297 -7.52 -15.45 22.84
C HIS A 297 -7.01 -14.78 21.55
N LEU A 298 -7.87 -14.55 20.55
CA LEU A 298 -7.50 -13.84 19.32
C LEU A 298 -7.08 -12.40 19.61
N ALA A 299 -7.83 -11.71 20.50
CA ALA A 299 -7.49 -10.36 20.93
C ALA A 299 -6.17 -10.32 21.73
N SER A 300 -5.91 -11.31 22.58
CA SER A 300 -4.65 -11.44 23.32
C SER A 300 -3.46 -11.64 22.37
N ASN A 301 -3.60 -12.54 21.39
CA ASN A 301 -2.57 -12.79 20.39
C ASN A 301 -2.27 -11.53 19.56
N LEU A 302 -3.32 -10.81 19.10
CA LEU A 302 -3.14 -9.54 18.42
C LEU A 302 -2.39 -8.53 19.30
N GLY A 303 -2.72 -8.48 20.59
CA GLY A 303 -2.02 -7.68 21.60
C GLY A 303 -0.52 -7.98 21.69
N LYS A 304 -0.14 -9.26 21.71
CA LYS A 304 1.27 -9.70 21.68
C LYS A 304 1.95 -9.34 20.36
N ASN A 305 1.23 -9.45 19.25
CA ASN A 305 1.74 -9.26 17.90
C ASN A 305 2.03 -7.80 17.54
N GLN A 306 1.58 -6.82 18.34
CA GLN A 306 1.90 -5.40 18.13
C GLN A 306 3.41 -5.13 17.96
N ASN A 307 4.25 -5.89 18.67
CA ASN A 307 5.72 -5.78 18.60
C ASN A 307 6.38 -6.98 17.90
N ARG A 308 5.64 -7.68 17.04
CA ARG A 308 6.14 -8.80 16.22
C ARG A 308 6.21 -8.39 14.76
N LEU A 309 7.17 -8.94 14.03
CA LEU A 309 7.30 -8.72 12.60
C LEU A 309 6.07 -9.28 11.88
N SER A 310 5.40 -8.43 11.12
CA SER A 310 4.27 -8.79 10.27
C SER A 310 4.38 -8.13 8.90
N SER A 311 3.68 -8.69 7.92
CA SER A 311 3.70 -8.21 6.55
C SER A 311 2.32 -8.17 5.91
N ASN A 312 2.25 -7.63 4.69
CA ASN A 312 1.03 -7.60 3.88
C ASN A 312 0.39 -9.00 3.73
N TYR A 313 1.20 -10.06 3.61
CA TYR A 313 0.67 -11.43 3.51
C TYR A 313 -0.01 -11.89 4.80
N ASP A 314 0.45 -11.45 5.97
CA ASP A 314 -0.22 -11.75 7.24
C ASP A 314 -1.56 -11.01 7.33
N VAL A 315 -1.67 -9.81 6.74
CA VAL A 315 -2.95 -9.09 6.62
C VAL A 315 -3.92 -9.91 5.78
N TYR A 316 -3.50 -10.43 4.62
CA TYR A 316 -4.32 -11.34 3.81
C TYR A 316 -4.79 -12.55 4.62
N MET A 317 -3.87 -13.22 5.32
CA MET A 317 -4.21 -14.38 6.15
C MET A 317 -5.14 -14.02 7.32
N THR A 318 -5.03 -12.82 7.88
CA THR A 318 -5.94 -12.31 8.91
C THR A 318 -7.34 -12.14 8.37
N LEU A 319 -7.48 -11.55 7.18
CA LEU A 319 -8.78 -11.40 6.52
C LEU A 319 -9.41 -12.76 6.17
N GLN A 320 -8.60 -13.73 5.77
CA GLN A 320 -9.04 -15.12 5.53
C GLN A 320 -9.51 -15.79 6.83
N HIS A 321 -8.84 -15.52 7.94
CA HIS A 321 -9.20 -16.06 9.25
C HIS A 321 -10.56 -15.52 9.75
N LEU A 322 -10.90 -14.28 9.41
CA LEU A 322 -12.22 -13.72 9.75
C LEU A 322 -13.39 -14.47 9.09
N LEU A 323 -13.14 -15.22 8.01
CA LEU A 323 -14.13 -16.09 7.37
C LEU A 323 -14.12 -17.53 7.94
N GLN A 324 -13.20 -17.84 8.85
CA GLN A 324 -12.94 -19.17 9.40
C GLN A 324 -12.55 -19.08 10.88
N LEU A 325 -13.32 -18.34 11.69
CA LEU A 325 -12.97 -18.00 13.09
C LEU A 325 -12.82 -19.21 14.03
N ASP A 326 -13.27 -20.39 13.61
CA ASP A 326 -13.13 -21.64 14.37
C ASP A 326 -11.75 -22.30 14.17
N SER A 327 -10.97 -21.84 13.19
CA SER A 327 -9.65 -22.40 12.90
C SER A 327 -8.64 -22.09 14.00
N LYS A 328 -7.92 -23.10 14.48
CA LYS A 328 -6.96 -22.96 15.59
C LYS A 328 -5.53 -22.74 15.14
N SER A 329 -5.24 -23.01 13.88
CA SER A 329 -3.91 -22.81 13.28
C SER A 329 -4.01 -22.54 11.79
N VAL A 330 -2.92 -22.06 11.19
CA VAL A 330 -2.81 -21.88 9.73
C VAL A 330 -2.88 -23.21 8.97
N ASP A 331 -2.54 -24.32 9.63
CA ASP A 331 -2.53 -25.65 9.01
C ASP A 331 -3.94 -26.16 8.70
N GLU A 332 -4.95 -25.65 9.40
CA GLU A 332 -6.36 -25.96 9.15
C GLU A 332 -6.93 -25.22 7.93
N PHE A 333 -6.20 -24.23 7.39
CA PHE A 333 -6.65 -23.50 6.21
C PHE A 333 -6.40 -24.35 4.97
N PRO A 334 -7.41 -24.55 4.10
CA PRO A 334 -7.22 -25.17 2.80
C PRO A 334 -6.13 -24.45 2.00
N ASP A 335 -5.36 -25.20 1.20
CA ASP A 335 -4.20 -24.65 0.46
C ASP A 335 -4.57 -23.49 -0.45
N ASN A 336 -5.76 -23.51 -1.05
CA ASN A 336 -6.25 -22.44 -1.92
C ASN A 336 -6.63 -21.16 -1.15
N LEU A 337 -6.64 -21.17 0.19
CA LEU A 337 -6.87 -20.00 1.04
C LEU A 337 -5.57 -19.42 1.60
N ARG A 338 -4.46 -20.16 1.55
CA ARG A 338 -3.16 -19.70 2.04
C ARG A 338 -2.54 -18.66 1.09
N ALA A 339 -1.68 -17.81 1.64
CA ALA A 339 -0.91 -16.86 0.84
C ALA A 339 0.06 -17.63 -0.08
N ARG A 340 -0.16 -17.53 -1.39
CA ARG A 340 0.58 -18.30 -2.39
C ARG A 340 2.08 -18.02 -2.35
N GLN A 341 2.45 -16.75 -2.14
CA GLN A 341 3.84 -16.30 -2.15
C GLN A 341 4.47 -16.24 -0.75
N CYS A 342 3.74 -16.64 0.29
CA CYS A 342 4.29 -16.75 1.64
C CYS A 342 3.60 -17.88 2.41
N LYS A 343 4.07 -19.11 2.20
CA LYS A 343 3.51 -20.30 2.86
C LYS A 343 3.65 -20.30 4.39
N SER A 344 4.63 -19.58 4.92
CA SER A 344 4.85 -19.41 6.36
C SER A 344 4.10 -18.22 6.96
N CYS A 345 3.43 -17.41 6.14
CA CYS A 345 2.64 -16.28 6.63
C CYS A 345 1.33 -16.79 7.24
N GLN A 346 0.87 -16.08 8.26
CA GLN A 346 -0.26 -16.52 9.07
C GLN A 346 -1.07 -15.33 9.58
N SER A 347 -2.28 -15.61 10.05
CA SER A 347 -3.15 -14.58 10.60
C SER A 347 -2.52 -13.90 11.83
N LEU A 348 -2.72 -12.59 11.96
CA LEU A 348 -2.35 -11.77 13.13
C LEU A 348 -3.14 -12.11 14.40
N PHE A 349 -4.19 -12.94 14.30
CA PHE A 349 -4.88 -13.52 15.45
C PHE A 349 -4.25 -14.83 15.98
N PHE A 350 -3.26 -15.38 15.27
CA PHE A 350 -2.38 -16.40 15.83
C PHE A 350 -1.13 -15.72 16.39
N GLU A 351 -0.55 -16.26 17.45
CA GLU A 351 0.68 -15.69 18.01
C GLU A 351 1.83 -15.83 16.99
N LEU A 352 2.40 -14.70 16.59
CA LEU A 352 3.54 -14.67 15.69
C LEU A 352 4.82 -15.06 16.45
N PRO A 353 5.72 -15.86 15.85
CA PRO A 353 6.96 -16.26 16.51
C PRO A 353 7.77 -15.05 16.99
N PHE A 354 8.32 -15.13 18.20
CA PHE A 354 9.19 -14.08 18.74
C PHE A 354 10.43 -13.85 17.88
N ASN A 355 11.03 -14.92 17.37
CA ASN A 355 12.22 -14.94 16.53
C ASN A 355 11.90 -14.95 15.02
N ARG A 356 10.74 -14.41 14.62
CA ARG A 356 10.31 -14.40 13.23
C ARG A 356 11.27 -13.59 12.35
N THR A 357 11.74 -14.20 11.26
CA THR A 357 12.62 -13.54 10.28
C THR A 357 11.83 -12.90 9.14
N CYS A 358 12.46 -11.98 8.41
CA CYS A 358 11.86 -11.37 7.21
C CYS A 358 11.45 -12.43 6.17
N GLN A 359 12.26 -13.46 5.95
CA GLN A 359 11.91 -14.57 5.06
C GLN A 359 10.62 -15.30 5.50
N MET A 360 10.46 -15.55 6.80
CA MET A 360 9.23 -16.16 7.35
C MET A 360 7.99 -15.26 7.21
N ALA A 361 8.20 -13.96 7.05
CA ALA A 361 7.14 -12.98 6.82
C ALA A 361 6.98 -12.63 5.32
N GLY A 362 7.68 -13.30 4.41
CA GLY A 362 7.62 -13.00 2.98
C GLY A 362 8.18 -11.62 2.61
N ILE A 363 9.07 -11.07 3.44
CA ILE A 363 9.73 -9.78 3.23
C ILE A 363 11.12 -10.07 2.65
N GLU A 364 11.37 -9.56 1.44
CA GLU A 364 12.67 -9.66 0.78
C GLU A 364 13.76 -8.83 1.50
N GLU A 365 15.01 -9.21 1.29
CA GLU A 365 16.18 -8.63 1.99
C GLU A 365 16.24 -7.09 1.88
N LYS A 366 15.89 -6.54 0.71
CA LYS A 366 15.84 -5.09 0.45
C LYS A 366 14.84 -4.36 1.35
N TRP A 367 13.72 -5.00 1.68
CA TRP A 367 12.63 -4.42 2.45
C TRP A 367 12.72 -4.71 3.94
N CYS A 368 13.63 -5.60 4.35
CA CYS A 368 13.77 -6.06 5.71
C CYS A 368 14.35 -4.99 6.67
N CYS A 369 13.60 -4.64 7.70
CA CYS A 369 14.01 -3.66 8.74
C CYS A 369 14.54 -4.29 10.04
N CYS A 370 14.64 -5.62 10.12
CA CYS A 370 14.97 -6.31 11.38
C CYS A 370 16.46 -6.31 11.72
N GLN A 371 17.34 -6.14 10.73
CA GLN A 371 18.78 -6.22 10.92
C GLN A 371 19.36 -4.81 11.11
N PRO A 372 20.08 -4.56 12.22
CA PRO A 372 20.86 -3.36 12.38
C PRO A 372 21.92 -3.25 11.29
N THR A 373 22.31 -2.02 10.97
CA THR A 373 23.40 -1.73 10.05
C THR A 373 24.55 -1.04 10.77
N GLU A 374 25.74 -1.23 10.26
CA GLU A 374 26.96 -0.52 10.63
C GLU A 374 27.46 0.25 9.41
N THR A 375 27.59 1.57 9.53
CA THR A 375 28.14 2.40 8.46
C THR A 375 29.63 2.13 8.33
N ILE A 376 30.06 1.78 7.11
CA ILE A 376 31.45 1.49 6.77
C ILE A 376 32.06 2.75 6.17
N THR A 377 33.01 3.37 6.89
CA THR A 377 33.76 4.53 6.42
C THR A 377 35.15 4.11 5.92
N ASN A 378 35.66 4.79 4.88
CA ASN A 378 37.04 4.67 4.40
C ASN A 378 37.51 3.24 4.07
N SER A 379 36.78 2.53 3.21
CA SER A 379 37.23 1.22 2.74
C SER A 379 37.22 1.11 1.22
N PRO A 380 38.36 0.84 0.56
CA PRO A 380 38.46 0.79 -0.90
C PRO A 380 37.44 -0.15 -1.57
N HIS A 381 37.06 -1.25 -0.89
CA HIS A 381 36.09 -2.20 -1.43
C HIS A 381 34.67 -1.62 -1.61
N VAL A 382 34.31 -0.53 -0.91
CA VAL A 382 33.00 0.12 -1.08
C VAL A 382 32.86 0.70 -2.48
N SER A 383 33.88 1.38 -2.99
CA SER A 383 33.91 1.89 -4.36
C SER A 383 33.84 0.75 -5.37
N THR A 384 34.58 -0.35 -5.14
CA THR A 384 34.51 -1.54 -5.99
C THR A 384 33.11 -2.15 -6.05
N ILE A 385 32.39 -2.20 -4.92
CA ILE A 385 31.00 -2.67 -4.91
C ILE A 385 30.10 -1.73 -5.74
N ALA A 386 30.23 -0.42 -5.54
CA ALA A 386 29.43 0.57 -6.27
C ALA A 386 29.69 0.55 -7.78
N GLU A 387 30.96 0.45 -8.19
CA GLU A 387 31.36 0.28 -9.60
C GLU A 387 30.77 -1.00 -10.20
N ALA A 388 30.80 -2.12 -9.48
CA ALA A 388 30.19 -3.38 -9.93
C ALA A 388 28.67 -3.27 -10.07
N ILE A 389 28.00 -2.52 -9.19
CA ILE A 389 26.56 -2.22 -9.30
C ILE A 389 26.29 -1.41 -10.58
N VAL A 390 27.04 -0.32 -10.81
CA VAL A 390 26.90 0.53 -12.00
C VAL A 390 27.18 -0.25 -13.29
N GLN A 391 28.19 -1.12 -13.29
CA GLN A 391 28.46 -2.02 -14.40
C GLN A 391 27.24 -2.89 -14.69
N ARG A 392 26.65 -3.52 -13.66
CA ARG A 392 25.46 -4.36 -13.85
C ARG A 392 24.26 -3.55 -14.34
N MET A 393 24.10 -2.29 -13.91
CA MET A 393 23.06 -1.39 -14.42
C MET A 393 23.22 -1.17 -15.92
N ASN A 394 24.43 -0.91 -16.41
CA ASN A 394 24.69 -0.73 -17.83
C ASN A 394 24.48 -2.02 -18.64
N GLU A 395 24.92 -3.16 -18.12
CA GLU A 395 24.65 -4.48 -18.72
C GLU A 395 23.14 -4.77 -18.82
N HIS A 396 22.36 -4.36 -17.81
CA HIS A 396 20.91 -4.50 -17.79
C HIS A 396 20.22 -3.65 -18.86
N LEU A 397 20.71 -2.42 -19.09
CA LEU A 397 20.20 -1.58 -20.18
C LEU A 397 20.38 -2.26 -21.55
N ILE A 398 21.53 -2.89 -21.77
CA ILE A 398 21.83 -3.59 -23.02
C ILE A 398 20.93 -4.81 -23.16
N SER A 399 20.86 -5.67 -22.14
CA SER A 399 20.12 -6.93 -22.21
C SER A 399 18.60 -6.76 -22.35
N HIS A 400 18.06 -5.60 -21.96
CA HIS A 400 16.62 -5.27 -22.06
C HIS A 400 16.28 -4.35 -23.24
N ASN A 401 17.23 -4.12 -24.16
CA ASN A 401 17.09 -3.23 -25.32
C ASN A 401 16.68 -1.80 -24.93
N LEU A 402 17.30 -1.26 -23.88
CA LEU A 402 17.05 0.09 -23.37
C LEU A 402 18.19 1.07 -23.72
N SER A 403 19.34 0.58 -24.18
CA SER A 403 20.52 1.39 -24.49
C SER A 403 20.31 2.43 -25.59
N ASP A 404 19.32 2.27 -26.46
CA ASP A 404 18.97 3.28 -27.47
C ASP A 404 18.21 4.46 -26.86
N LEU A 405 17.41 4.20 -25.82
CA LEU A 405 16.53 5.18 -25.17
C LEU A 405 17.20 5.86 -23.96
N CYS A 406 17.93 5.09 -23.16
CA CYS A 406 18.50 5.51 -21.88
C CYS A 406 20.02 5.74 -22.00
N HIS A 407 20.55 6.69 -21.22
CA HIS A 407 21.99 6.87 -21.04
C HIS A 407 22.59 5.76 -20.19
N ASN A 408 23.86 5.44 -20.46
CA ASN A 408 24.69 4.65 -19.54
C ASN A 408 25.06 5.49 -18.30
N PHE A 409 25.36 4.79 -17.22
CA PHE A 409 25.76 5.37 -15.94
C PHE A 409 27.26 5.28 -15.74
N THR A 410 27.82 6.34 -15.17
CA THR A 410 29.15 6.32 -14.55
C THR A 410 28.97 6.65 -13.07
N LEU A 411 29.68 5.94 -12.19
CA LEU A 411 29.71 6.27 -10.77
C LEU A 411 30.30 7.66 -10.57
N ASP A 412 29.63 8.51 -9.81
CA ASP A 412 30.19 9.79 -9.37
C ASP A 412 30.87 9.61 -8.00
N TYR A 413 30.07 9.33 -6.96
CA TYR A 413 30.57 9.00 -5.63
C TYR A 413 29.58 8.13 -4.84
N VAL A 414 30.06 7.56 -3.73
CA VAL A 414 29.24 6.80 -2.78
C VAL A 414 28.84 7.72 -1.63
N GLU A 415 27.54 8.03 -1.49
CA GLU A 415 27.00 8.82 -0.39
C GLU A 415 27.09 8.06 0.95
N LYS A 416 26.77 6.76 0.94
CA LYS A 416 26.68 5.95 2.14
C LYS A 416 26.88 4.47 1.84
N ALA A 417 27.59 3.76 2.72
CA ALA A 417 27.70 2.31 2.68
C ALA A 417 27.45 1.73 4.07
N ASP A 418 26.40 0.91 4.18
CA ASP A 418 26.01 0.25 5.41
C ASP A 418 26.16 -1.26 5.25
N ARG A 419 26.86 -1.92 6.17
CA ARG A 419 26.91 -3.38 6.26
C ARG A 419 25.83 -3.85 7.23
N LYS A 420 25.00 -4.82 6.83
CA LYS A 420 24.05 -5.45 7.74
C LYS A 420 24.78 -6.34 8.73
N THR A 421 24.46 -6.20 10.01
CA THR A 421 25.06 -7.00 11.08
C THR A 421 24.43 -8.39 11.13
N ILE A 422 25.27 -9.43 11.19
CA ILE A 422 24.80 -10.81 11.42
C ILE A 422 24.44 -10.93 12.90
N LEU A 423 23.15 -10.99 13.19
CA LEU A 423 22.65 -11.19 14.56
C LEU A 423 23.06 -12.58 15.07
N SER A 424 23.40 -12.68 16.36
CA SER A 424 23.84 -13.93 17.01
C SER A 424 22.79 -15.05 16.93
N ASN A 425 21.51 -14.67 16.94
CA ASN A 425 20.32 -15.51 16.79
C ASN A 425 19.73 -15.48 15.37
N GLY A 426 20.38 -14.80 14.43
CA GLY A 426 19.95 -14.72 13.02
C GLY A 426 20.47 -15.90 12.19
N LEU A 427 19.86 -16.08 11.01
CA LEU A 427 20.38 -17.00 10.00
C LEU A 427 21.78 -16.52 9.57
N ARG A 428 22.78 -17.38 9.78
CA ARG A 428 24.14 -17.11 9.32
C ARG A 428 24.23 -17.39 7.82
N PRO A 429 24.97 -16.58 7.05
CA PRO A 429 25.23 -16.87 5.65
C PRO A 429 25.95 -18.21 5.52
N ALA A 430 25.65 -18.93 4.42
CA ALA A 430 26.27 -20.23 4.14
C ALA A 430 27.78 -20.09 3.92
N ASP A 431 28.22 -19.05 3.20
CA ASP A 431 29.62 -18.63 3.13
C ASP A 431 29.88 -17.49 4.11
N LYS A 432 30.84 -17.69 5.04
CA LYS A 432 31.22 -16.69 6.04
C LYS A 432 31.83 -15.42 5.43
N ASN A 433 32.28 -15.49 4.19
CA ASN A 433 32.83 -14.34 3.45
C ASN A 433 31.73 -13.51 2.76
N GLU A 434 30.47 -13.96 2.81
CA GLU A 434 29.34 -13.20 2.28
C GLU A 434 28.80 -12.21 3.30
N GLN A 435 28.67 -10.97 2.85
CA GLN A 435 28.13 -9.88 3.64
C GLN A 435 27.07 -9.14 2.82
N VAL A 436 26.03 -8.62 3.50
CA VAL A 436 24.99 -7.81 2.87
C VAL A 436 25.33 -6.35 3.09
N TYR A 437 25.35 -5.58 2.02
CA TYR A 437 25.57 -4.13 2.04
C TYR A 437 24.35 -3.40 1.51
N ILE A 438 24.07 -2.23 2.07
CA ILE A 438 23.17 -1.21 1.52
C ILE A 438 24.07 -0.06 1.07
N ILE A 439 24.16 0.14 -0.24
CA ILE A 439 25.00 1.16 -0.86
C ILE A 439 24.09 2.24 -1.42
N VAL A 440 24.30 3.48 -0.98
CA VAL A 440 23.70 4.69 -1.55
C VAL A 440 24.78 5.42 -2.33
N PHE A 441 24.52 5.68 -3.61
CA PHE A 441 25.51 6.21 -4.52
C PHE A 441 24.87 7.12 -5.57
N GLU A 442 25.66 8.09 -6.03
CA GLU A 442 25.30 9.01 -7.10
C GLU A 442 25.97 8.58 -8.40
N THR A 443 25.28 8.74 -9.52
CA THR A 443 25.84 8.48 -10.85
C THR A 443 25.64 9.68 -11.77
N VAL A 444 26.31 9.69 -12.92
CA VAL A 444 26.08 10.65 -14.01
C VAL A 444 25.53 9.89 -15.23
N PRO A 445 24.71 10.54 -16.09
CA PRO A 445 24.33 11.97 -16.11
C PRO A 445 23.15 12.34 -15.19
N LYS A 446 22.92 13.65 -14.95
CA LYS A 446 21.80 14.24 -14.15
C LYS A 446 21.83 13.99 -12.64
N ASN A 447 22.98 13.59 -12.11
CA ASN A 447 23.21 13.32 -10.68
C ASN A 447 22.13 12.45 -10.00
N PRO A 448 21.67 11.36 -10.64
CA PRO A 448 20.85 10.34 -10.02
C PRO A 448 21.41 9.73 -8.72
N ILE A 449 20.64 9.76 -7.62
CA ILE A 449 20.93 9.00 -6.40
C ILE A 449 20.15 7.67 -6.38
N PHE A 450 20.87 6.59 -6.13
CA PHE A 450 20.35 5.22 -6.06
C PHE A 450 20.71 4.54 -4.74
N GLU A 451 19.88 3.59 -4.32
CA GLU A 451 20.14 2.68 -3.20
C GLU A 451 20.01 1.23 -3.69
N ALA A 452 21.04 0.43 -3.42
CA ALA A 452 21.07 -0.99 -3.72
C ALA A 452 21.36 -1.81 -2.45
N THR A 453 20.57 -2.86 -2.22
CA THR A 453 20.89 -3.89 -1.22
C THR A 453 21.52 -5.07 -1.94
N VAL A 454 22.79 -5.37 -1.65
CA VAL A 454 23.58 -6.33 -2.40
C VAL A 454 24.33 -7.29 -1.49
N ARG A 455 24.58 -8.51 -2.00
CA ARG A 455 25.45 -9.48 -1.35
C ARG A 455 26.83 -9.43 -2.00
N TRP A 456 27.86 -9.25 -1.19
CA TRP A 456 29.25 -9.19 -1.61
C TRP A 456 30.04 -10.32 -0.96
N ASN A 457 30.85 -11.02 -1.75
CA ASN A 457 31.76 -12.04 -1.25
C ASN A 457 33.18 -11.48 -1.17
N SER A 458 33.68 -11.26 0.04
CA SER A 458 34.98 -10.61 0.28
C SER A 458 36.18 -11.45 -0.18
N ARG A 459 36.04 -12.77 -0.29
CA ARG A 459 37.11 -13.65 -0.77
C ARG A 459 37.24 -13.61 -2.29
N THR A 460 36.12 -13.71 -3.00
CA THR A 460 36.11 -13.71 -4.48
C THR A 460 36.10 -12.30 -5.08
N GLN A 461 35.86 -11.27 -4.26
CA GLN A 461 35.70 -9.88 -4.68
C GLN A 461 34.61 -9.75 -5.77
N ARG A 462 33.47 -10.41 -5.56
CA ARG A 462 32.37 -10.44 -6.51
C ARG A 462 31.05 -10.03 -5.88
N LEU A 463 30.30 -9.24 -6.66
CA LEU A 463 28.88 -9.02 -6.46
C LEU A 463 28.16 -10.33 -6.78
N LEU A 464 27.36 -10.83 -5.83
CA LEU A 464 26.50 -11.99 -6.05
C LEU A 464 25.25 -11.57 -6.86
N HIS A 465 24.21 -12.39 -6.87
CA HIS A 465 22.97 -12.08 -7.57
C HIS A 465 22.43 -10.70 -7.15
N PHE A 466 22.27 -9.81 -8.13
CA PHE A 466 21.72 -8.47 -8.00
C PHE A 466 20.74 -8.25 -9.15
N ASP A 467 19.49 -7.98 -8.81
CA ASP A 467 18.45 -7.60 -9.76
C ASP A 467 18.37 -6.07 -9.82
N VAL A 468 18.66 -5.51 -11.00
CA VAL A 468 18.62 -4.05 -11.25
C VAL A 468 17.19 -3.52 -11.12
N GLU A 469 16.18 -4.34 -11.37
CA GLU A 469 14.78 -3.93 -11.19
C GLU A 469 14.42 -3.73 -9.71
N GLU A 470 15.18 -4.33 -8.78
CA GLU A 470 15.07 -4.11 -7.35
C GLU A 470 15.84 -2.87 -6.87
N LEU A 471 16.50 -2.12 -7.73
CA LEU A 471 17.18 -0.90 -7.32
C LEU A 471 16.17 0.18 -6.87
N SER A 472 16.48 0.89 -5.79
CA SER A 472 15.72 2.05 -5.32
C SER A 472 16.30 3.33 -5.89
N ARG A 473 15.41 4.20 -6.36
CA ARG A 473 15.72 5.53 -6.87
C ARG A 473 15.34 6.54 -5.80
N LEU A 474 16.29 7.28 -5.22
CA LEU A 474 16.02 8.17 -4.08
C LEU A 474 15.64 9.60 -4.49
N THR A 475 15.95 10.01 -5.71
CA THR A 475 15.50 11.29 -6.31
C THR A 475 14.34 11.06 -7.28
N SER A 476 13.51 12.08 -7.51
CA SER A 476 12.42 11.96 -8.49
C SER A 476 12.96 11.69 -9.90
N TYR A 477 12.37 10.71 -10.60
CA TYR A 477 12.67 10.36 -12.00
C TYR A 477 11.63 10.88 -13.00
N LYS A 478 10.68 11.71 -12.54
CA LYS A 478 9.56 12.23 -13.34
C LYS A 478 10.03 12.94 -14.62
N ASN A 479 11.14 13.67 -14.55
CA ASN A 479 11.69 14.43 -15.67
C ASN A 479 12.77 13.67 -16.45
N ASP A 480 13.27 12.56 -15.90
CA ASP A 480 14.37 11.79 -16.47
C ASP A 480 13.88 10.71 -17.44
N ALA A 481 12.71 10.11 -17.18
CA ALA A 481 12.26 8.87 -17.82
C ALA A 481 11.06 9.01 -18.78
N ASN A 482 10.92 10.15 -19.48
CA ASN A 482 9.76 10.44 -20.34
C ASN A 482 9.66 9.57 -21.61
N CYS A 483 10.78 9.05 -22.11
CA CYS A 483 10.88 8.21 -23.30
C CYS A 483 10.40 6.75 -23.07
N ILE A 484 10.12 6.34 -21.84
CA ILE A 484 9.77 4.95 -21.50
C ILE A 484 8.46 4.89 -20.72
N ASN A 485 7.61 3.89 -21.01
CA ASN A 485 6.37 3.63 -20.29
C ASN A 485 6.38 2.33 -19.47
N ARG A 486 7.54 1.68 -19.35
CA ARG A 486 7.73 0.49 -18.51
C ARG A 486 7.97 0.89 -17.05
N LYS A 487 7.10 0.45 -16.14
CA LYS A 487 7.10 0.82 -14.71
C LYS A 487 8.47 0.65 -14.04
N ASN A 488 9.09 -0.53 -14.14
CA ASN A 488 10.36 -0.80 -13.46
C ASN A 488 11.52 -0.01 -14.07
N ALA A 489 11.57 0.08 -15.39
CA ALA A 489 12.63 0.80 -16.10
C ALA A 489 12.58 2.32 -15.91
N LYS A 490 11.40 2.91 -15.65
CA LYS A 490 11.30 4.35 -15.31
C LYS A 490 12.16 4.75 -14.10
N LYS A 491 12.41 3.83 -13.17
CA LYS A 491 13.16 4.13 -11.93
C LYS A 491 14.62 4.44 -12.20
N TYR A 492 15.22 3.80 -13.20
CA TYR A 492 16.65 3.95 -13.50
C TYR A 492 16.91 4.59 -14.85
N CYS A 493 16.00 4.53 -15.83
CA CYS A 493 16.25 5.11 -17.16
C CYS A 493 16.37 6.64 -17.12
N ILE A 494 17.47 7.16 -17.65
CA ILE A 494 17.64 8.58 -17.97
C ILE A 494 17.60 8.73 -19.48
N CYS A 495 16.51 9.30 -20.00
CA CYS A 495 16.27 9.38 -21.43
C CYS A 495 17.28 10.27 -22.14
N LYS A 496 17.70 9.88 -23.34
CA LYS A 496 18.73 10.61 -24.08
C LYS A 496 18.35 12.03 -24.44
N ASP A 497 17.07 12.26 -24.73
CA ASP A 497 16.50 13.57 -25.03
C ASP A 497 16.36 14.48 -23.79
N SER A 498 16.37 13.94 -22.57
CA SER A 498 16.25 14.71 -21.32
C SER A 498 17.44 15.64 -21.03
N LEU A 499 18.60 15.38 -21.67
CA LEU A 499 19.79 16.24 -21.57
C LEU A 499 19.75 17.44 -22.53
N SER A 500 18.88 17.39 -23.54
CA SER A 500 18.84 18.39 -24.63
C SER A 500 17.89 19.55 -24.37
N ARG A 501 17.02 19.44 -23.36
CA ARG A 501 16.11 20.52 -22.97
C ARG A 501 16.79 21.39 -21.89
N PRO A 502 17.08 22.67 -22.16
CA PRO A 502 17.51 23.58 -21.11
C PRO A 502 16.40 23.68 -20.05
N SER A 503 16.81 23.55 -18.80
CA SER A 503 16.00 23.74 -17.59
C SER A 503 15.49 25.16 -17.47
#